data_AF-X0VHW8-F1
#
_entry.id   AF-X0VHW8-F1
#
_cell.length_a   1.000
_cell.length_b   1.000
_cell.length_c   1.000
_cell.angle_alpha   90.00
_cell.angle_beta   90.00
_cell.angle_gamma   90.00
#
_symmetry.space_group_name_H-M   'P 1'
#
loop_
_entity.id
_entity.type
_entity.pdbx_description
1 polymer ?
#
loop_
_entity_poly.entity_id
_entity_poly.type
_entity_poly.pdbx_seq_one_letter_code
_entity_poly.pdbx_strand_id
1 'polypeptide(L)'
;FSLKEGTSSVFAGPGFEVIKNRSLGKHGHIAIATNNIHRAIAYLKMKNISLLPETAKEKDGKLKAIYLAQEVSGFAIHLLQK
;
A
#
# COMPACT_ATOMS: atom_id res chain seq x y z
N PHE A 1 -0.73 -18.40 15.01
CA PHE A 1 -0.26 -17.20 14.29
C PHE A 1 0.40 -16.27 15.29
N SER A 2 1.64 -15.83 15.04
CA SER A 2 2.30 -14.85 15.91
C SER A 2 1.70 -13.47 15.66
N LEU A 3 1.19 -12.84 16.72
CA LEU A 3 0.68 -11.47 16.66
C LEU A 3 1.84 -10.49 16.88
N LYS A 4 1.93 -9.50 16.00
CA LYS A 4 2.84 -8.37 16.18
C LYS A 4 2.00 -7.11 16.32
N GLU A 5 1.94 -6.60 17.54
CA GLU A 5 1.24 -5.36 17.83
C GLU A 5 2.08 -4.15 17.42
N GLY A 6 1.48 -3.29 16.60
CA GLY A 6 1.98 -1.96 16.29
C GLY A 6 1.07 -0.88 16.87
N THR A 7 1.55 0.35 16.78
CA THR A 7 0.80 1.52 17.26
C THR A 7 -0.52 1.68 16.49
N SER A 8 -0.48 1.59 15.15
CA SER A 8 -1.62 1.81 14.25
C SER A 8 -2.39 0.56 13.85
N SER A 9 -1.80 -0.61 14.02
CA SER A 9 -2.29 -1.87 13.46
C SER A 9 -1.71 -3.08 14.19
N VAL A 10 -2.32 -4.25 14.00
CA VAL A 10 -1.84 -5.54 14.50
C VAL A 10 -1.63 -6.47 13.32
N PHE A 11 -0.42 -7.00 13.17
CA PHE A 11 -0.11 -7.99 12.14
C PHE A 11 -0.38 -9.40 12.67
N ALA A 12 -1.20 -10.17 11.95
CA ALA A 12 -1.47 -11.58 12.18
C ALA A 12 -0.64 -12.42 11.19
N GLY A 13 0.63 -12.64 11.53
CA GLY A 13 1.60 -13.20 10.59
C GLY A 13 2.03 -12.20 9.50
N PRO A 14 2.65 -12.67 8.40
CA PRO A 14 3.26 -11.80 7.40
C PRO A 14 2.28 -11.22 6.37
N GLY A 15 1.08 -11.80 6.23
CA GLY A 15 0.14 -11.48 5.14
C GLY A 15 -1.08 -10.68 5.55
N PHE A 16 -1.39 -10.58 6.84
CA PHE A 16 -2.61 -9.94 7.33
C PHE A 16 -2.28 -8.85 8.34
N GLU A 17 -2.79 -7.66 8.10
CA GLU A 17 -2.71 -6.49 8.97
C GLU A 17 -4.14 -6.03 9.30
N VAL A 18 -4.44 -5.92 10.60
CA VAL A 18 -5.70 -5.36 11.11
C VAL A 18 -5.43 -3.94 11.57
N ILE A 19 -6.05 -2.97 10.90
CA ILE A 19 -5.85 -1.55 11.18
C ILE A 19 -6.86 -1.09 12.22
N LYS A 20 -6.41 -0.36 13.25
CA LYS A 20 -7.27 0.07 14.37
C LYS A 20 -8.27 1.17 13.98
N ASN A 21 -7.92 1.99 12.99
CA ASN A 21 -8.76 3.05 12.46
C ASN A 21 -9.04 2.81 10.98
N ARG A 22 -10.18 3.31 10.50
CA ARG A 22 -10.54 3.23 9.09
C ARG A 22 -9.48 3.94 8.23
N SER A 23 -9.00 3.26 7.20
CA SER A 23 -8.05 3.78 6.21
C SER A 23 -8.71 3.86 4.83
N LEU A 24 -7.92 4.08 3.77
CA LEU A 24 -8.40 4.01 2.38
C LEU A 24 -9.00 2.63 2.07
N GLY A 25 -9.99 2.61 1.16
CA GLY A 25 -10.74 1.40 0.84
C GLY A 25 -11.89 1.10 1.81
N LYS A 26 -13.03 0.69 1.26
CA LYS A 26 -14.18 0.19 2.05
C LYS A 26 -13.82 -1.03 2.90
N HIS A 27 -12.99 -1.91 2.34
CA HIS A 27 -12.57 -3.18 2.95
C HIS A 27 -11.11 -3.16 3.39
N GLY A 28 -10.48 -1.98 3.44
CA GLY A 28 -9.05 -1.80 3.68
C GLY A 28 -8.25 -1.79 2.37
N HIS A 29 -7.00 -2.23 2.43
CA HIS A 29 -6.10 -2.17 1.27
C HIS A 29 -5.38 -3.48 1.01
N ILE A 30 -4.99 -3.67 -0.25
CA ILE A 30 -4.14 -4.78 -0.69
C ILE A 30 -2.77 -4.20 -1.01
N ALA A 31 -1.75 -4.64 -0.25
CA ALA A 31 -0.37 -4.26 -0.49
C ALA A 31 0.26 -5.19 -1.53
N ILE A 32 0.86 -4.59 -2.57
CA ILE A 32 1.67 -5.29 -3.57
C ILE A 32 3.13 -4.94 -3.31
N ALA A 33 3.90 -5.94 -2.86
CA ALA A 33 5.33 -5.77 -2.68
C ALA A 33 6.03 -5.65 -4.04
N THR A 34 6.86 -4.61 -4.17
CA THR A 34 7.59 -4.29 -5.39
C THR A 34 9.09 -4.41 -5.15
N ASN A 35 9.80 -5.03 -6.10
CA ASN A 35 11.26 -5.05 -6.09
C ASN A 35 11.84 -3.67 -6.44
N ASN A 36 11.13 -2.92 -7.30
CA ASN A 36 11.45 -1.54 -7.66
C ASN A 36 10.15 -0.76 -7.88
N ILE A 37 9.82 0.10 -6.93
CA ILE A 37 8.57 0.86 -6.93
C ILE A 37 8.47 1.84 -8.11
N HIS A 38 9.57 2.48 -8.51
CA HIS A 38 9.56 3.42 -9.63
C HIS A 38 9.28 2.74 -10.97
N ARG A 39 9.83 1.53 -11.18
CA ARG A 39 9.51 0.73 -12.38
C ARG A 39 8.05 0.27 -12.38
N ALA A 40 7.50 -0.12 -11.23
CA ALA A 40 6.09 -0.48 -11.10
C ALA A 40 5.19 0.71 -11.44
N ILE A 41 5.51 1.90 -10.91
CA ILE A 41 4.80 3.15 -11.20
C ILE A 41 4.84 3.46 -12.70
N ALA A 42 6.02 3.40 -13.32
CA ALA A 42 6.16 3.68 -14.76
C ALA A 42 5.33 2.71 -15.61
N TYR A 43 5.36 1.41 -15.27
CA TYR A 43 4.56 0.39 -15.95
C TYR A 43 3.05 0.66 -15.82
N LEU A 44 2.57 0.95 -14.60
CA LEU A 44 1.15 1.22 -14.36
C LEU A 44 0.69 2.50 -15.07
N LYS A 45 1.53 3.54 -15.11
CA LYS A 45 1.26 4.75 -15.88
C LYS A 45 1.09 4.46 -17.37
N MET A 46 1.90 3.57 -17.96
CA MET A 46 1.73 3.12 -19.35
C MET A 46 0.41 2.36 -19.58
N LYS A 47 -0.22 1.85 -18.52
CA LYS A 47 -1.53 1.20 -18.54
C LYS A 47 -2.67 2.14 -18.18
N ASN A 48 -2.43 3.45 -18.16
CA ASN A 48 -3.40 4.49 -17.76
C ASN A 48 -3.90 4.33 -16.31
N ILE A 49 -3.09 3.72 -15.44
CA ILE A 49 -3.39 3.60 -14.02
C ILE A 49 -2.66 4.72 -13.28
N SER A 50 -3.42 5.62 -12.68
CA SER A 50 -2.91 6.78 -11.95
C SER A 50 -2.57 6.44 -10.51
N LEU A 51 -1.59 7.16 -9.97
CA LEU A 51 -1.26 7.15 -8.54
C LEU A 51 -2.10 8.18 -7.78
N LEU A 52 -2.13 8.05 -6.46
CA LEU A 52 -2.68 9.02 -5.53
C LEU A 52 -1.52 9.73 -4.79
N PRO A 53 -0.96 10.84 -5.33
CA PRO A 53 0.31 11.41 -4.89
C PRO A 53 0.36 11.81 -3.42
N GLU A 54 -0.77 12.26 -2.86
CA GLU A 54 -0.92 12.64 -1.46
C GLU A 54 -0.69 11.48 -0.47
N THR A 55 -0.69 10.24 -0.97
CA THR A 55 -0.43 9.05 -0.16
C THR A 55 1.03 8.60 -0.16
N ALA A 56 1.91 9.33 -0.87
CA ALA A 56 3.32 9.02 -0.93
C ALA A 56 3.94 9.02 0.47
N LYS A 57 4.51 7.89 0.86
CA LYS A 57 5.33 7.76 2.06
C LYS A 57 6.78 7.63 1.67
N GLU A 58 7.58 8.57 2.13
CA GLU A 58 9.01 8.59 1.91
C GLU A 58 9.76 8.33 3.22
N LYS A 59 10.93 7.72 3.09
CA LYS A 59 11.89 7.55 4.18
C LYS A 59 13.29 7.71 3.63
N ASP A 60 14.09 8.56 4.24
CA ASP A 60 15.48 8.84 3.83
C ASP A 60 15.57 9.26 2.35
N GLY A 61 14.62 10.09 1.89
CA GLY A 61 14.53 10.56 0.49
C GLY A 61 14.15 9.50 -0.53
N LYS A 62 13.70 8.31 -0.08
CA LYS A 62 13.26 7.21 -0.96
C LYS A 62 11.78 6.94 -0.77
N LEU A 63 11.06 6.77 -1.89
CA LEU A 63 9.67 6.35 -1.87
C LEU A 63 9.56 4.92 -1.32
N LYS A 64 8.78 4.76 -0.25
CA LYS A 64 8.52 3.47 0.39
C LYS A 64 7.16 2.91 0.05
N ALA A 65 6.18 3.77 -0.11
CA ALA A 65 4.80 3.37 -0.30
C ALA A 65 4.01 4.44 -1.05
N ILE A 66 3.08 4.02 -1.90
CA ILE A 66 2.12 4.92 -2.56
C ILE A 66 0.88 4.13 -2.96
N TYR A 67 -0.28 4.77 -2.95
CA TYR A 67 -1.53 4.18 -3.40
C TYR A 67 -1.82 4.50 -4.87
N LEU A 68 -2.62 3.64 -5.51
CA LEU A 68 -3.26 3.94 -6.78
C LEU A 68 -4.48 4.84 -6.55
N ALA A 69 -4.82 5.67 -7.53
CA ALA A 69 -6.01 6.53 -7.46
C ALA A 69 -7.32 5.74 -7.53
N GLN A 70 -7.28 4.54 -8.10
CA GLN A 70 -8.42 3.64 -8.24
C GLN A 70 -8.43 2.55 -7.16
N GLU A 71 -9.63 2.18 -6.73
CA GLU A 71 -9.88 1.00 -5.90
C GLU A 71 -10.27 -0.21 -6.76
N VAL A 72 -10.10 -1.42 -6.21
CA VAL A 72 -10.56 -2.67 -6.82
C VAL A 72 -11.48 -3.37 -5.84
N SER A 73 -12.75 -3.55 -6.21
CA SER A 73 -13.75 -4.26 -5.38
C SER A 73 -13.86 -3.73 -3.94
N GLY A 74 -13.69 -2.41 -3.75
CA GLY A 74 -13.72 -1.75 -2.45
C GLY A 74 -12.42 -1.88 -1.63
N PHE A 75 -11.34 -2.37 -2.22
CA PHE A 75 -9.99 -2.32 -1.64
C PHE A 75 -9.16 -1.24 -2.31
N ALA A 76 -8.47 -0.44 -1.51
CA ALA A 76 -7.42 0.44 -2.01
C ALA A 76 -6.18 -0.39 -2.39
N ILE A 77 -5.49 -0.02 -3.47
CA ILE A 77 -4.28 -0.73 -3.89
C ILE A 77 -3.05 0.09 -3.50
N HIS A 78 -2.17 -0.56 -2.75
CA HIS A 78 -0.97 0.05 -2.16
C HIS A 78 0.27 -0.63 -2.75
N LEU A 79 1.15 0.13 -3.39
CA LEU A 79 2.47 -0.35 -3.79
C LEU A 79 3.46 -0.16 -2.65
N LEU A 80 4.16 -1.22 -2.25
CA LEU A 80 5.14 -1.20 -1.17
C LEU A 80 6.53 -1.54 -1.73
N GLN A 81 7.53 -0.71 -1.46
CA GLN A 81 8.93 -1.04 -1.77
C GLN A 81 9.46 -2.05 -0.74
N LYS A 82 9.93 -3.20 -1.22
CA LYS A 82 10.64 -4.20 -0.39
C LYS A 82 11.98 -3.66 0.09
#